data_AF-A0ABD7TV52-F1
#
_entry.id   AF-A0ABD7TV52-F1
#
_cell.length_a   1.000
_cell.length_b   1.000
_cell.length_c   1.000
_cell.angle_alpha   90.00
_cell.angle_beta   90.00
_cell.angle_gamma   90.00
#
_symmetry.space_group_name_H-M   'P 1'
#
loop_
_entity.id
_entity.type
_entity.pdbx_description
1 polymer ?
#
loop_
_entity_poly.entity_id
_entity_poly.type
_entity_poly.pdbx_seq_one_letter_code
_entity_poly.pdbx_strand_id
1 'polypeptide(L)'
;MTVANTQLEMRGVKVIGGYPKFKKYLKDNNISQQEIADLLGYSREKVNTIINGTSRYGTDFSGRDIRLMHEKYGININHYFFNYEVANKQL
;
A
#
# COMPACT_ATOMS: atom_id res chain seq x y z
N MET A 1 -7.53 31.87 24.30
CA MET A 1 -6.14 31.40 24.52
C MET A 1 -6.24 30.29 25.55
N THR A 2 -5.96 29.01 25.27
CA THR A 2 -5.00 28.42 24.34
C THR A 2 -5.50 27.03 23.97
N VAL A 3 -5.58 26.72 22.68
CA VAL A 3 -5.78 25.36 22.17
C VAL A 3 -4.50 24.55 22.43
N ALA A 4 -4.39 24.01 23.63
CA ALA A 4 -3.33 23.07 23.97
C ALA A 4 -3.94 21.67 24.00
N ASN A 5 -3.72 20.88 22.93
CA ASN A 5 -3.26 19.49 23.07
C ASN A 5 -3.12 18.69 21.76
N THR A 6 -3.46 19.23 20.59
CA THR A 6 -3.34 18.45 19.34
C THR A 6 -1.89 18.25 18.85
N GLN A 7 -0.90 18.88 19.50
CA GLN A 7 0.52 18.80 19.12
C GLN A 7 1.31 17.70 19.85
N LEU A 8 0.73 17.02 20.85
CA LEU A 8 1.44 16.01 21.65
C LEU A 8 1.41 14.58 21.08
N GLU A 9 0.55 14.28 20.10
CA GLU A 9 0.47 12.94 19.48
C GLU A 9 1.44 12.73 18.30
N MET A 10 2.19 13.75 17.87
CA MET A 10 3.13 13.64 16.74
C MET A 10 4.54 13.15 17.12
N ARG A 11 4.75 12.69 18.36
CA ARG A 11 6.05 12.18 18.83
C ARG A 11 6.21 10.66 18.64
N GLY A 12 6.20 10.20 17.37
CA GLY A 12 6.67 8.84 17.04
C GLY A 12 6.01 8.14 15.85
N VAL A 13 5.00 8.72 15.20
CA VAL A 13 4.31 8.05 14.09
C VAL A 13 5.08 8.29 12.79
N LYS A 14 5.95 7.35 12.42
CA LYS A 14 6.52 7.25 11.07
C LYS A 14 5.35 7.31 10.07
N VAL A 15 5.34 8.30 9.18
CA VAL A 15 4.40 8.34 8.05
C VAL A 15 4.71 7.13 7.19
N ILE A 16 3.94 6.06 7.35
CA ILE A 16 4.16 4.83 6.61
C ILE A 16 3.44 5.01 5.26
N GLY A 17 4.20 5.27 4.20
CA GLY A 17 3.75 5.26 2.80
C GLY A 17 4.08 3.92 2.13
N GLY A 18 3.60 3.68 0.91
CA GLY A 18 3.92 2.47 0.14
C GLY A 18 3.42 1.16 0.78
N TYR A 19 4.23 0.12 0.65
CA TYR A 19 3.89 -1.26 1.04
C TYR A 19 3.43 -1.45 2.50
N PRO A 20 4.02 -0.80 3.51
CA PRO A 20 3.51 -0.91 4.87
C PRO A 20 2.10 -0.34 5.07
N LYS A 21 1.76 0.75 4.38
CA LYS A 21 0.40 1.32 4.42
C LYS A 21 -0.61 0.41 3.75
N PHE A 22 -0.21 -0.16 2.61
CA PHE A 22 -0.97 -1.20 1.92
C PHE A 22 -1.17 -2.43 2.81
N LYS A 23 -0.12 -2.90 3.51
CA LYS A 23 -0.21 -4.00 4.47
C LYS A 23 -1.17 -3.70 5.63
N LYS A 24 -1.19 -2.45 6.11
CA LYS A 24 -2.16 -2.00 7.11
C LYS A 24 -3.59 -2.06 6.57
N TYR A 25 -3.82 -1.55 5.36
CA TYR A 25 -5.14 -1.60 4.72
C TYR A 25 -5.65 -3.04 4.60
N LEU A 26 -4.82 -3.98 4.17
CA LEU A 26 -5.20 -5.40 4.06
C LEU A 26 -5.65 -5.94 5.43
N LYS A 27 -4.88 -5.65 6.49
CA LYS A 27 -5.22 -6.06 7.86
C LYS A 27 -6.54 -5.43 8.34
N ASP A 28 -6.73 -4.13 8.13
CA ASP A 28 -7.92 -3.40 8.57
C ASP A 28 -9.20 -3.90 7.87
N ASN A 29 -9.07 -4.45 6.66
CA ASN A 29 -10.19 -4.97 5.86
C ASN A 29 -10.30 -6.51 5.90
N ASN A 30 -9.54 -7.18 6.79
CA ASN A 30 -9.48 -8.64 6.89
C ASN A 30 -9.12 -9.36 5.57
N ILE A 31 -8.35 -8.73 4.70
CA ILE A 31 -7.85 -9.33 3.45
C ILE A 31 -6.52 -10.01 3.74
N SER A 32 -6.47 -11.32 3.58
CA SER A 32 -5.26 -12.10 3.79
C SER A 32 -4.30 -12.02 2.59
N GLN A 33 -3.00 -12.26 2.82
CA GLN A 33 -2.05 -12.38 1.71
C GLN A 33 -2.33 -13.59 0.82
N GLN A 34 -3.04 -14.61 1.35
CA GLN A 34 -3.47 -15.76 0.56
C GLN A 34 -4.53 -15.34 -0.46
N GLU A 35 -5.52 -14.55 -0.06
CA GLU A 35 -6.54 -14.04 -0.99
C GLU A 35 -5.96 -13.17 -2.10
N ILE A 36 -4.93 -12.37 -1.79
CA ILE A 36 -4.19 -11.63 -2.82
C ILE A 36 -3.44 -12.59 -3.74
N ALA A 37 -2.81 -13.64 -3.19
CA ALA A 37 -2.10 -14.63 -3.98
C ALA A 37 -3.05 -15.38 -4.94
N ASP A 38 -4.21 -15.78 -4.45
CA ASP A 38 -5.24 -16.47 -5.22
C ASP A 38 -5.79 -15.58 -6.34
N LEU A 39 -6.03 -14.29 -6.06
CA LEU A 39 -6.47 -13.31 -7.06
C LEU A 39 -5.45 -13.10 -8.18
N LEU A 40 -4.17 -13.07 -7.84
CA LEU A 40 -3.09 -12.75 -8.79
C LEU A 40 -2.49 -13.99 -9.47
N GLY A 41 -2.88 -15.20 -9.06
CA GLY A 41 -2.25 -16.44 -9.52
C GLY A 41 -0.80 -16.57 -9.06
N TYR A 42 -0.48 -16.04 -7.88
CA TYR A 42 0.86 -16.08 -7.27
C TYR A 42 0.90 -17.09 -6.11
N SER A 43 2.12 -17.42 -5.68
CA SER A 43 2.30 -18.05 -4.37
C SER A 43 2.16 -17.01 -3.26
N ARG A 44 1.69 -17.44 -2.08
CA ARG A 44 1.66 -16.60 -0.89
C ARG A 44 3.04 -16.06 -0.52
N GLU A 45 4.10 -16.85 -0.71
CA GLU A 45 5.48 -16.42 -0.48
C GLU A 45 5.87 -15.25 -1.38
N LYS A 46 5.49 -15.29 -2.66
CA LYS A 46 5.75 -14.19 -3.59
C LYS A 46 5.04 -12.91 -3.14
N VAL A 47 3.76 -13.00 -2.78
CA VAL A 47 3.00 -11.83 -2.26
C VAL A 47 3.65 -11.27 -0.99
N ASN A 48 4.04 -12.13 -0.05
CA ASN A 48 4.74 -11.72 1.16
C ASN A 48 6.09 -11.06 0.86
N THR A 49 6.84 -11.59 -0.12
CA THR A 49 8.14 -11.05 -0.55
C THR A 49 7.97 -9.63 -1.08
N ILE A 50 6.98 -9.41 -1.95
CA ILE A 50 6.65 -8.10 -2.55
C ILE A 50 6.22 -7.11 -1.47
N ILE A 51 5.24 -7.48 -0.63
CA ILE A 51 4.70 -6.59 0.43
C ILE A 51 5.76 -6.23 1.48
N ASN A 52 6.77 -7.08 1.70
CA ASN A 52 7.87 -6.78 2.63
C ASN A 52 9.06 -6.10 1.94
N GLY A 53 9.00 -5.79 0.63
CA GLY A 53 10.03 -5.06 -0.10
C GLY A 53 11.32 -5.85 -0.35
N THR A 54 11.22 -7.17 -0.53
CA THR A 54 12.39 -8.05 -0.75
C THR A 54 12.58 -8.37 -2.23
N SER A 55 13.82 -8.46 -2.72
CA SER A 55 14.15 -8.43 -4.16
C SER A 55 14.12 -9.79 -4.89
N ARG A 56 13.63 -10.86 -4.24
CA ARG A 56 13.76 -12.24 -4.73
C ARG A 56 12.91 -12.57 -5.99
N TYR A 57 11.78 -11.90 -6.21
CA TYR A 57 10.79 -12.28 -7.25
C TYR A 57 10.40 -11.15 -8.22
N GLY A 58 11.22 -10.09 -8.33
CA GLY A 58 10.79 -8.82 -8.92
C GLY A 58 10.16 -7.93 -7.87
N THR A 59 10.47 -6.63 -7.91
CA THR A 59 10.36 -5.74 -6.76
C THR A 59 8.96 -5.14 -6.55
N ASP A 60 8.02 -5.36 -7.46
CA ASP A 60 6.72 -4.67 -7.43
C ASP A 60 5.57 -5.48 -8.05
N PHE A 61 4.34 -5.11 -7.70
CA PHE A 61 3.13 -5.55 -8.40
C PHE A 61 3.08 -4.93 -9.80
N SER A 62 2.66 -5.71 -10.79
CA SER A 62 2.46 -5.19 -12.15
C SER A 62 1.21 -4.31 -12.23
N GLY A 63 1.09 -3.49 -13.28
CA GLY A 63 -0.13 -2.70 -13.53
C GLY A 63 -1.40 -3.58 -13.66
N ARG A 64 -1.25 -4.81 -14.15
CA ARG A 64 -2.35 -5.80 -14.19
C ARG A 64 -2.76 -6.21 -12.77
N ASP A 65 -1.79 -6.50 -11.90
CA ASP A 65 -2.06 -6.90 -10.52
C ASP A 65 -2.80 -5.79 -9.77
N ILE A 66 -2.36 -4.55 -9.99
CA ILE A 66 -2.98 -3.35 -9.44
C ILE A 66 -4.43 -3.22 -9.88
N ARG A 67 -4.71 -3.39 -11.17
CA ARG A 67 -6.06 -3.34 -11.72
C ARG A 67 -6.98 -4.40 -11.10
N LEU A 68 -6.52 -5.65 -10.98
CA LEU A 68 -7.32 -6.73 -10.38
C LEU A 68 -7.65 -6.46 -8.91
N MET A 69 -6.67 -5.98 -8.13
CA MET A 69 -6.89 -5.60 -6.74
C MET A 69 -7.86 -4.42 -6.60
N HIS A 70 -7.80 -3.45 -7.52
CA HIS A 70 -8.77 -2.35 -7.58
C HIS A 70 -10.18 -2.85 -7.87
N GLU A 71 -10.35 -3.67 -8.91
CA GLU A 71 -11.66 -4.21 -9.32
C GLU A 71 -12.29 -5.09 -8.22
N LYS A 72 -11.48 -5.86 -7.48
CA LYS A 72 -11.99 -6.78 -6.44
C LYS A 72 -12.30 -6.08 -5.11
N TYR A 73 -11.44 -5.18 -4.66
CA TYR A 73 -11.46 -4.64 -3.30
C TYR A 73 -11.65 -3.11 -3.24
N GLY A 74 -11.75 -2.43 -4.39
CA GLY A 74 -11.79 -0.97 -4.46
C GLY A 74 -10.46 -0.32 -4.08
N ILE A 75 -9.35 -1.08 -4.05
CA ILE A 75 -8.05 -0.56 -3.63
C ILE A 75 -7.53 0.40 -4.69
N ASN A 76 -7.41 1.67 -4.35
CA ASN A 76 -6.68 2.62 -5.17
C ASN A 76 -5.19 2.58 -4.81
N ILE A 77 -4.43 1.70 -5.46
CA ILE A 77 -2.98 1.57 -5.23
C ILE A 77 -2.22 2.88 -5.50
N ASN A 78 -2.73 3.79 -6.35
CA ASN A 78 -2.10 5.10 -6.54
C ASN A 78 -2.03 5.89 -5.23
N HIS A 79 -3.04 5.75 -4.35
CA HIS A 79 -3.02 6.35 -3.02
C HIS A 79 -1.84 5.88 -2.13
N TYR A 80 -1.25 4.74 -2.45
CA TYR A 80 -0.18 4.11 -1.68
C TYR A 80 1.18 4.20 -2.37
N PHE A 81 1.22 4.12 -3.71
CA PHE A 81 2.46 3.95 -4.48
C PHE A 81 2.72 5.04 -5.54
N PHE A 82 1.69 5.81 -5.95
CA PHE A 82 1.83 6.86 -6.96
C PHE A 82 1.28 8.18 -6.42
N ASN A 83 2.11 8.92 -5.68
CA ASN A 83 1.77 10.26 -5.26
C ASN A 83 1.86 11.20 -6.48
N TYR A 84 0.75 11.39 -7.19
CA TYR A 84 0.65 12.25 -8.39
C TYR A 84 0.71 13.76 -8.07
N GLU A 85 1.11 14.18 -6.87
CA GLU A 85 1.27 15.61 -6.54
C GLU A 85 2.47 16.29 -7.24
N VAL A 86 3.16 15.63 -8.18
CA VAL A 86 4.28 16.23 -8.92
C VAL A 86 4.17 16.11 -10.45
N ALA A 87 2.96 16.17 -11.00
CA ALA A 87 2.77 16.33 -12.46
C ALA A 87 1.93 17.56 -12.83
N ASN A 88 2.02 18.64 -12.04
CA ASN A 88 1.42 19.93 -12.39
C ASN A 88 2.40 21.10 -12.24
N LYS A 89 3.63 20.92 -12.72
CA LYS A 89 4.50 22.04 -13.10
C LYS A 89 5.09 21.77 -14.47
N GLN A 90 4.92 22.75 -15.35
CA GLN A 90 5.42 22.86 -16.73
C GLN A 90 4.48 22.26 -17.81
N LEU A 91 3.40 23.01 -18.07
CA LEU A 91 3.11 23.47 -19.44
C LEU A 91 3.69 24.89 -19.58
#